data_AF-A0A1F7I992-F1
#
_entry.id   AF-A0A1F7I992-F1
#
_cell.length_a   1.000
_cell.length_b   1.000
_cell.length_c   1.000
_cell.angle_alpha   90.00
_cell.angle_beta   90.00
_cell.angle_gamma   90.00
#
_symmetry.space_group_name_H-M   'P 1'
#
loop_
_entity.id
_entity.type
_entity.pdbx_description
1 polymer ?
#
loop_
_entity_poly.entity_id
_entity_poly.type
_entity_poly.pdbx_seq_one_letter_code
_entity_poly.pdbx_strand_id
1 'polypeptide(L)'
;MTDTVGPQKKLSDEPSEDFRQWIEMEVLRIMRELVSRKDVQSKRVKEIANRTLELVRPGMTMGELFQNAIKLNNGYPELDSLVIKLMKEYEQKYKHQAIEQVTNLVENGHYDEAQNVVKKVLEFKMAE
;
A
#
# COMPACT_ATOMS: atom_id res chain seq x y z
N MET A 1 -17.95 -39.19 13.10
CA MET A 1 -16.70 -39.00 12.35
C MET A 1 -17.09 -38.16 11.14
N THR A 2 -17.42 -36.86 11.28
CA THR A 2 -16.51 -35.70 11.40
C THR A 2 -15.31 -35.89 10.46
N ASP A 3 -15.16 -35.12 9.39
CA ASP A 3 -14.75 -33.73 9.54
C ASP A 3 -15.42 -32.76 8.55
N THR A 4 -15.99 -31.70 9.11
CA THR A 4 -16.27 -30.46 8.41
C THR A 4 -14.95 -29.81 7.99
N VAL A 5 -14.74 -29.67 6.69
CA VAL A 5 -13.68 -28.81 6.14
C VAL A 5 -14.01 -27.38 6.56
N GLY A 6 -13.33 -26.90 7.62
CA GLY A 6 -13.43 -25.53 8.09
C GLY A 6 -13.02 -24.54 6.99
N PRO A 7 -13.52 -23.29 7.04
CA PRO A 7 -13.16 -22.29 6.03
C PRO A 7 -11.64 -22.11 6.02
N GLN A 8 -11.05 -22.27 4.83
CA GLN A 8 -9.65 -21.94 4.58
C GLN A 8 -9.39 -20.54 5.13
N LYS A 9 -8.55 -20.46 6.16
CA LYS A 9 -8.10 -19.21 6.75
C LYS A 9 -7.42 -18.40 5.64
N LYS A 10 -8.09 -17.35 5.14
CA LYS A 10 -7.47 -16.33 4.28
C LYS A 10 -6.14 -15.95 4.93
N LEU A 11 -5.05 -15.93 4.15
CA LEU A 11 -3.77 -15.41 4.62
C LEU A 11 -4.05 -14.07 5.31
N SER A 12 -3.67 -13.99 6.59
CA SER A 12 -4.06 -13.01 7.61
C SER A 12 -4.30 -11.59 7.09
N ASP A 13 -5.46 -11.01 7.39
CA ASP A 13 -5.80 -9.61 7.12
C ASP A 13 -4.97 -8.59 7.95
N GLU A 14 -4.16 -9.05 8.93
CA GLU A 14 -3.36 -8.21 9.84
C GLU A 14 -2.37 -7.26 9.12
N PRO A 15 -1.51 -7.71 8.18
CA PRO A 15 -0.53 -6.84 7.56
C PRO A 15 -1.15 -5.75 6.67
N SER A 16 -2.29 -6.02 6.03
CA SER A 16 -3.03 -5.02 5.26
C SER A 16 -3.69 -3.99 6.16
N GLU A 17 -4.25 -4.40 7.30
CA GLU A 17 -4.84 -3.48 8.26
C GLU A 17 -3.80 -2.60 8.94
N ASP A 18 -2.62 -3.16 9.27
CA ASP A 18 -1.49 -2.39 9.78
C ASP A 18 -1.02 -1.34 8.76
N PHE A 19 -0.96 -1.72 7.48
CA PHE A 19 -0.59 -0.79 6.42
C PHE A 19 -1.63 0.31 6.20
N ARG A 20 -2.92 -0.04 6.22
CA ARG A 20 -4.03 0.93 6.19
C ARG A 20 -3.89 1.95 7.31
N GLN A 21 -3.71 1.48 8.54
CA GLN A 21 -3.57 2.34 9.72
C GLN A 21 -2.32 3.24 9.62
N TRP A 22 -1.22 2.71 9.11
CA TRP A 22 -0.02 3.51 8.88
C TRP A 22 -0.27 4.65 7.89
N ILE A 23 -0.99 4.40 6.79
CA ILE A 23 -1.38 5.45 5.83
C ILE A 23 -2.25 6.50 6.53
N GLU A 24 -3.28 6.07 7.25
CA GLU A 24 -4.19 6.96 7.99
C GLU A 24 -3.43 7.85 8.99
N MET A 25 -2.46 7.27 9.71
CA MET A 25 -1.63 7.98 10.69
C MET A 25 -0.72 9.04 10.04
N GLU A 26 -0.12 8.74 8.90
CA GLU A 26 0.69 9.74 8.17
C GLU A 26 -0.17 10.87 7.60
N VAL A 27 -1.36 10.57 7.07
CA VAL A 27 -2.32 11.60 6.64
C VAL A 27 -2.70 12.49 7.82
N LEU A 28 -3.03 11.90 8.98
CA LEU A 28 -3.37 12.66 10.18
C LEU A 28 -2.21 13.53 10.68
N ARG A 29 -0.96 13.09 10.52
CA ARG A 29 0.22 13.91 10.82
C ARG A 29 0.27 15.14 9.91
N ILE A 30 0.11 14.95 8.60
CA ILE A 30 0.09 16.06 7.62
C ILE A 30 -1.06 17.02 7.92
N MET A 31 -2.27 16.50 8.18
CA MET A 31 -3.43 17.32 8.54
C MET A 31 -3.18 18.17 9.79
N ARG A 32 -2.53 17.61 10.82
CA ARG A 32 -2.16 18.36 12.04
C ARG A 32 -1.17 19.49 11.73
N GLU A 33 -0.18 19.22 10.88
CA GLU A 33 0.76 20.24 10.42
C GLU A 33 0.04 21.35 9.64
N LEU A 34 -0.91 21.00 8.78
CA LEU A 34 -1.72 21.98 8.04
C LEU A 34 -2.56 22.85 8.97
N VAL A 35 -3.26 22.27 9.94
CA VAL A 35 -4.07 23.02 10.92
C VAL A 35 -3.21 23.96 11.78
N SER A 36 -1.95 23.59 12.04
CA SER A 36 -1.03 24.44 12.81
C SER A 36 -0.60 25.70 12.08
N ARG A 37 -0.72 25.72 10.74
CA ARG A 37 -0.45 26.90 9.91
C ARG A 37 -1.72 27.77 9.86
N LYS A 38 -1.61 29.02 10.31
CA LYS A 38 -2.75 29.94 10.47
C LYS A 38 -3.47 30.32 9.17
N ASP A 39 -2.99 29.85 8.03
CA ASP A 39 -3.44 30.14 6.67
C ASP A 39 -4.28 29.02 6.04
N VAL A 40 -4.43 27.85 6.70
CA VAL A 40 -5.19 26.73 6.14
C VAL A 40 -6.66 26.78 6.54
N GLN A 41 -7.55 26.78 5.54
CA GLN A 41 -8.99 26.71 5.74
C GLN A 41 -9.40 25.30 6.21
N SER A 42 -10.22 25.20 7.26
CA SER A 42 -10.74 23.92 7.79
C SER A 42 -11.38 23.03 6.73
N LYS A 43 -11.89 23.63 5.65
CA LYS A 43 -12.42 22.95 4.46
C LYS A 43 -11.38 22.05 3.79
N ARG A 44 -10.14 22.50 3.63
CA ARG A 44 -9.07 21.74 2.95
C ARG A 44 -8.70 20.48 3.72
N VAL A 45 -8.62 20.59 5.04
CA VAL A 45 -8.35 19.46 5.95
C VAL A 45 -9.49 18.44 5.90
N LYS A 46 -10.75 18.92 5.82
CA LYS A 46 -11.92 18.04 5.67
C LYS A 46 -11.94 17.31 4.32
N GLU A 47 -11.55 17.97 3.24
CA GLU A 47 -11.43 17.35 1.91
C GLU A 47 -10.38 16.22 1.90
N ILE A 48 -9.22 16.46 2.51
CA ILE A 48 -8.16 15.44 2.67
C ILE A 48 -8.67 14.24 3.47
N ALA A 49 -9.37 14.48 4.58
CA ALA A 49 -9.94 13.41 5.40
C ALA A 49 -10.94 12.54 4.62
N ASN A 50 -11.90 13.19 3.95
CA ASN A 50 -12.91 12.48 3.15
C ASN A 50 -12.26 11.66 2.04
N ARG A 51 -11.31 12.23 1.31
CA ARG A 51 -10.57 11.53 0.27
C ARG A 51 -9.82 10.30 0.79
N THR A 52 -9.23 10.42 1.99
CA THR A 52 -8.53 9.30 2.61
C THR A 52 -9.49 8.17 2.93
N LEU A 53 -10.63 8.48 3.54
CA LEU A 53 -11.68 7.49 3.83
C LEU A 53 -12.29 6.87 2.56
N GLU A 54 -12.32 7.61 1.45
CA GLU A 54 -12.78 7.11 0.16
C GLU A 54 -11.79 6.14 -0.49
N LEU A 55 -10.49 6.36 -0.35
CA LEU A 55 -9.44 5.61 -1.06
C LEU A 55 -8.84 4.48 -0.22
N VAL A 56 -8.80 4.65 1.10
CA VAL A 56 -8.12 3.77 2.05
C VAL A 56 -9.18 3.21 2.99
N ARG A 57 -9.66 1.98 2.71
CA ARG A 57 -10.79 1.36 3.42
C ARG A 57 -10.38 0.05 4.08
N PRO A 58 -11.04 -0.33 5.19
CA PRO A 58 -10.85 -1.64 5.81
C PRO A 58 -11.17 -2.78 4.84
N GLY A 59 -10.45 -3.90 4.97
CA GLY A 59 -10.62 -5.09 4.16
C GLY A 59 -10.06 -5.02 2.74
N MET A 60 -9.37 -3.93 2.38
CA MET A 60 -8.59 -3.85 1.15
C MET A 60 -7.32 -4.68 1.26
N THR A 61 -6.93 -5.32 0.17
CA THR A 61 -5.63 -5.99 0.06
C THR A 61 -4.50 -4.97 0.09
N MET A 62 -3.28 -5.42 0.43
CA MET A 62 -2.07 -4.58 0.39
C MET A 62 -1.89 -3.87 -0.96
N GLY A 63 -2.20 -4.57 -2.06
CA GLY A 63 -2.15 -4.03 -3.41
C GLY A 63 -3.13 -2.89 -3.64
N GLU A 64 -4.39 -3.12 -3.32
CA GLU A 64 -5.44 -2.11 -3.45
C GLU A 64 -5.15 -0.88 -2.58
N LEU A 65 -4.69 -1.10 -1.34
CA LEU A 65 -4.26 -0.03 -0.45
C LEU A 65 -3.14 0.80 -1.06
N PHE A 66 -2.10 0.15 -1.59
CA PHE A 66 -1.00 0.85 -2.23
C PHE A 66 -1.47 1.65 -3.46
N GLN A 67 -2.20 1.00 -4.36
CA GLN A 67 -2.70 1.60 -5.60
C GLN A 67 -3.65 2.78 -5.36
N ASN A 68 -4.45 2.73 -4.30
CA ASN A 68 -5.32 3.83 -3.94
C ASN A 68 -4.56 4.93 -3.17
N ALA A 69 -3.60 4.55 -2.32
CA ALA A 69 -2.84 5.51 -1.53
C ALA A 69 -1.93 6.39 -2.39
N ILE A 70 -1.35 5.88 -3.49
CA ILE A 70 -0.57 6.72 -4.41
C ILE A 70 -1.41 7.79 -5.12
N LYS A 71 -2.75 7.65 -5.13
CA LYS A 71 -3.69 8.62 -5.72
C LYS A 71 -4.13 9.69 -4.71
N LEU A 72 -3.71 9.58 -3.44
CA LEU A 72 -4.12 10.52 -2.40
C LEU A 72 -3.75 11.97 -2.75
N ASN A 73 -2.58 12.18 -3.35
CA ASN A 73 -2.08 13.50 -3.72
C ASN A 73 -2.74 14.14 -4.95
N ASN A 74 -3.59 13.43 -5.71
CA ASN A 74 -4.24 14.01 -6.90
C ASN A 74 -5.16 15.17 -6.50
N GLY A 75 -4.73 16.40 -6.78
CA GLY A 75 -5.41 17.63 -6.34
C GLY A 75 -5.10 18.05 -4.90
N TYR A 76 -4.19 17.35 -4.23
CA TYR A 76 -3.77 17.54 -2.83
C TYR A 76 -2.24 17.44 -2.70
N PRO A 77 -1.47 18.43 -3.22
CA PRO A 77 -0.01 18.43 -3.18
C PRO A 77 0.55 18.37 -1.74
N GLU A 78 -0.24 18.73 -0.74
CA GLU A 78 0.11 18.56 0.67
C GLU A 78 0.44 17.10 1.03
N LEU A 79 -0.07 16.14 0.26
CA LEU A 79 0.13 14.70 0.46
C LEU A 79 1.28 14.13 -0.38
N ASP A 80 1.98 14.93 -1.20
CA ASP A 80 3.08 14.45 -2.06
C ASP A 80 4.17 13.73 -1.26
N SER A 81 4.52 14.28 -0.09
CA SER A 81 5.54 13.69 0.79
C SER A 81 5.17 12.29 1.28
N LEU A 82 3.89 12.01 1.53
CA LEU A 82 3.38 10.69 1.88
C LEU A 82 3.48 9.73 0.69
N VAL A 83 3.06 10.16 -0.50
CA VAL A 83 3.12 9.32 -1.72
C VAL A 83 4.57 8.95 -2.05
N ILE A 84 5.51 9.88 -1.91
CA ILE A 84 6.94 9.59 -2.08
C ILE A 84 7.43 8.56 -1.06
N LYS A 85 7.03 8.69 0.21
CA LYS A 85 7.37 7.72 1.26
C LYS A 85 6.81 6.33 0.98
N LEU A 86 5.54 6.26 0.54
CA LEU A 86 4.88 5.04 0.10
C LEU A 86 5.64 4.36 -1.02
N MET A 87 5.99 5.09 -2.08
CA MET A 87 6.72 4.52 -3.22
C MET A 87 8.11 3.98 -2.81
N LYS A 88 8.81 4.68 -1.90
CA LYS A 88 10.09 4.20 -1.35
C LYS A 88 9.94 2.91 -0.54
N GLU A 89 8.94 2.85 0.34
CA GLU A 89 8.63 1.65 1.13
C GLU A 89 8.31 0.46 0.22
N TYR A 90 7.53 0.69 -0.84
CA TYR A 90 7.22 -0.35 -1.82
C TYR A 90 8.46 -0.83 -2.59
N GLU A 91 9.28 0.10 -3.07
CA GLU A 91 10.51 -0.22 -3.77
C GLU A 91 11.48 -1.03 -2.88
N GLN A 92 11.62 -0.66 -1.60
CA GLN A 92 12.48 -1.38 -0.67
C GLN A 92 11.93 -2.75 -0.28
N LYS A 93 10.64 -2.85 0.06
CA LYS A 93 10.06 -4.12 0.54
C LYS A 93 9.79 -5.10 -0.59
N TYR A 94 9.30 -4.65 -1.73
CA TYR A 94 8.81 -5.59 -2.75
C TYR A 94 9.75 -5.70 -3.95
N LYS A 95 10.29 -4.59 -4.45
CA LYS A 95 11.12 -4.62 -5.66
C LYS A 95 12.51 -5.19 -5.39
N HIS A 96 13.19 -4.76 -4.32
CA HIS A 96 14.53 -5.27 -4.01
C HIS A 96 14.50 -6.74 -3.56
N GLN A 97 13.57 -7.12 -2.69
CA GLN A 97 13.42 -8.51 -2.25
C GLN A 97 13.05 -9.45 -3.40
N ALA A 98 12.14 -9.02 -4.30
CA ALA A 98 11.78 -9.84 -5.45
C ALA A 98 12.94 -9.98 -6.45
N ILE A 99 13.74 -8.93 -6.67
CA ILE A 99 14.94 -9.02 -7.52
C ILE A 99 15.94 -10.00 -6.91
N GLU A 100 16.24 -9.88 -5.62
CA GLU A 100 17.17 -10.81 -4.93
C GLU A 100 16.67 -12.26 -4.99
N GLN A 101 15.38 -12.48 -4.76
CA GLN A 101 14.76 -13.80 -4.85
C GLN A 101 14.81 -14.36 -6.28
N VAL A 102 14.52 -13.55 -7.30
CA VAL A 102 14.60 -13.94 -8.71
C VAL A 102 16.04 -14.28 -9.09
N THR A 103 17.01 -13.46 -8.69
CA THR A 103 18.44 -13.72 -8.94
C THR A 103 18.85 -15.07 -8.36
N ASN A 104 18.52 -15.33 -7.08
CA ASN A 104 18.80 -16.61 -6.46
C ASN A 104 18.13 -17.79 -7.17
N LEU A 105 16.85 -17.67 -7.55
CA LEU A 105 16.13 -18.74 -8.24
C LEU A 105 16.73 -19.02 -9.63
N VAL A 106 17.13 -17.99 -10.37
CA VAL A 106 17.79 -18.11 -11.69
C VAL A 106 19.16 -18.78 -11.56
N GLU A 107 19.97 -18.37 -10.58
CA GLU A 107 21.30 -18.96 -10.33
C GLU A 107 21.21 -20.44 -9.94
N ASN A 108 20.13 -20.85 -9.27
CA ASN A 108 19.89 -22.22 -8.87
C ASN A 108 19.06 -23.03 -9.90
N GLY A 109 18.75 -22.46 -11.07
CA GLY A 109 18.04 -23.15 -12.16
C GLY A 109 16.51 -23.28 -11.97
N HIS A 110 15.92 -22.61 -10.99
CA HIS A 110 14.48 -22.60 -10.69
C HIS A 110 13.73 -21.55 -11.54
N TYR A 111 13.77 -21.70 -12.86
CA TYR A 111 13.24 -20.68 -13.78
C TYR A 111 11.73 -20.48 -13.70
N ASP A 112 10.94 -21.54 -13.45
CA ASP A 112 9.48 -21.45 -13.34
C ASP A 112 9.06 -20.67 -12.09
N GLU A 113 9.76 -20.89 -10.97
CA GLU A 113 9.54 -20.15 -9.72
C GLU A 113 9.95 -18.69 -9.87
N ALA A 114 11.08 -18.43 -10.52
CA ALA A 114 11.53 -17.08 -10.86
C ALA A 114 10.48 -16.33 -11.71
N GLN A 115 9.91 -17.01 -12.72
CA GLN A 115 8.87 -16.44 -13.58
C GLN A 115 7.61 -16.08 -12.77
N ASN A 116 7.22 -16.89 -11.79
CA ASN A 116 6.07 -16.61 -10.93
C ASN A 116 6.30 -15.40 -10.02
N VAL A 117 7.52 -15.22 -9.48
CA VAL A 117 7.87 -14.04 -8.69
C VAL A 117 7.82 -12.78 -9.57
N VAL A 118 8.38 -12.83 -10.78
CA VAL A 118 8.32 -11.72 -11.74
C VAL A 118 6.88 -11.35 -12.11
N LYS A 119 6.02 -12.34 -12.39
CA LYS A 119 4.60 -12.10 -12.70
C LYS A 119 3.90 -11.36 -11.56
N LYS A 120 4.09 -11.78 -10.31
CA LYS A 120 3.53 -11.08 -9.15
C LYS A 120 3.98 -9.62 -9.10
N VAL A 121 5.27 -9.34 -9.31
CA VAL A 121 5.80 -7.96 -9.35
C VAL A 121 5.20 -7.14 -10.51
N LEU A 122 5.00 -7.76 -11.67
CA LEU A 122 4.46 -7.10 -12.86
C LEU A 122 2.96 -6.85 -12.78
N GLU A 123 2.18 -7.75 -12.19
CA GLU A 123 0.75 -7.54 -11.92
C GLU A 123 0.51 -6.28 -11.08
N PHE A 124 1.42 -5.94 -10.16
CA PHE A 124 1.38 -4.68 -9.43
C PHE A 124 1.73 -3.44 -10.28
N LYS A 125 2.57 -3.59 -11.32
CA LYS A 125 2.95 -2.50 -12.23
C LYS A 125 1.90 -2.24 -13.32
N MET A 126 1.25 -3.28 -13.84
CA MET A 126 0.33 -3.16 -14.97
C MET A 126 -1.09 -2.68 -14.59
N ALA A 127 -1.33 -2.40 -13.31
CA ALA A 127 -2.51 -1.70 -12.82
C ALA A 127 -2.39 -0.16 -12.86
N GLU A 128 -1.28 0.37 -13.42
CA GLU A 128 -1.04 1.79 -13.76
C GLU A 128 -2.02 2.34 -14.80
#